data_AF-A0A8T4ZQ98-F1
#
_entry.id   AF-A0A8T4ZQ98-F1
#
_cell.length_a   1.000
_cell.length_b   1.000
_cell.length_c   1.000
_cell.angle_alpha   90.00
_cell.angle_beta   90.00
_cell.angle_gamma   90.00
#
_symmetry.space_group_name_H-M   'P 1'
#
loop_
_entity.id
_entity.type
_entity.pdbx_description
1 polymer ?
#
loop_
_entity_poly.entity_id
_entity_poly.type
_entity_poly.pdbx_seq_one_letter_code
_entity_poly.pdbx_strand_id
1 'polypeptide(L)'
;MNTRERRPLIAGFDEIKTGKTTDIYFVRTKQVLKAKGLDKIRVVAETTTGAIPGGYPWGVLCGVNDVARLFEDTPVDVYSMPEGSVFFPSDIHGVREPVLYVEGAYADFCELETPMLGLICQSSGVATRAARVRLAAGEKTLIAFGARRMHPAISPTLDLAAYIGGMDGVSSLLGAEVIGQKPSGTMPHSLIIVFGDQLSAWK
;
A
#
# COMPACT_ATOMS: atom_id res chain seq x y z
N MET A 1 21.19 -11.38 24.43
CA MET A 1 20.33 -11.68 23.25
C MET A 1 19.82 -10.37 22.72
N ASN A 2 20.16 -10.05 21.47
CA ASN A 2 19.81 -8.77 20.86
C ASN A 2 18.29 -8.76 20.60
N THR A 3 17.60 -7.65 20.88
CA THR A 3 16.12 -7.58 20.79
C THR A 3 15.57 -7.88 19.39
N ARG A 4 16.40 -7.75 18.34
CA ARG A 4 16.12 -8.16 16.97
C ARG A 4 15.98 -9.68 16.77
N GLU A 5 16.64 -10.50 17.60
CA GLU A 5 16.62 -11.97 17.46
C GLU A 5 15.28 -12.60 17.88
N ARG A 6 14.39 -11.82 18.52
CA ARG A 6 13.11 -12.31 19.07
C ARG A 6 11.88 -11.79 18.34
N ARG A 7 12.02 -11.00 17.28
CA ARG A 7 10.90 -10.39 16.54
C ARG A 7 10.88 -10.86 15.08
N PRO A 8 9.70 -10.91 14.43
CA PRO A 8 9.61 -11.10 12.99
C PRO A 8 10.41 -10.03 12.23
N LEU A 9 10.95 -10.39 11.06
CA LEU A 9 11.76 -9.51 10.22
C LEU A 9 10.89 -8.48 9.51
N ILE A 10 10.58 -7.39 10.19
CA ILE A 10 9.77 -6.27 9.70
C ILE A 10 10.53 -4.98 9.97
N ALA A 11 10.55 -4.06 9.01
CA ALA A 11 11.05 -2.72 9.22
C ALA A 11 10.00 -1.88 9.96
N GLY A 12 10.39 -1.23 11.06
CA GLY A 12 9.54 -0.25 11.74
C GLY A 12 9.42 1.05 10.94
N PHE A 13 8.43 1.88 11.28
CA PHE A 13 8.22 3.17 10.61
C PHE A 13 9.46 4.06 10.63
N ASP A 14 10.17 4.16 11.76
CA ASP A 14 11.41 4.94 11.84
C ASP A 14 12.51 4.43 10.90
N GLU A 15 12.61 3.11 10.70
CA GLU A 15 13.59 2.51 9.78
C GLU A 15 13.22 2.82 8.32
N ILE A 16 11.93 2.82 8.00
CA ILE A 16 11.41 3.20 6.69
C ILE A 16 11.62 4.71 6.43
N LYS A 17 11.22 5.56 7.38
CA LYS A 17 11.31 7.02 7.32
C LYS A 17 12.75 7.53 7.21
N THR A 18 13.70 6.83 7.82
CA THR A 18 15.14 7.16 7.72
C THR A 18 15.82 6.56 6.49
N GLY A 19 15.06 5.93 5.58
CA GLY A 19 15.59 5.36 4.34
C GLY A 19 16.36 4.05 4.51
N LYS A 20 16.28 3.35 5.65
CA LYS A 20 17.01 2.07 5.85
C LYS A 20 16.48 0.93 4.98
N THR A 21 15.27 1.05 4.46
CA THR A 21 14.66 0.11 3.51
C THR A 21 14.89 0.49 2.06
N THR A 22 15.76 1.48 1.79
CA THR A 22 16.09 1.93 0.44
C THR A 22 17.11 1.02 -0.23
N ASP A 23 17.18 1.10 -1.55
CA ASP A 23 18.22 0.45 -2.32
C ASP A 23 19.56 1.21 -2.20
N ILE A 24 20.66 0.48 -1.99
CA ILE A 24 21.98 1.06 -1.68
C ILE A 24 22.47 2.08 -2.73
N TYR A 25 21.99 1.99 -3.96
CA TYR A 25 22.38 2.93 -5.00
C TYR A 25 21.84 4.34 -4.74
N PHE A 26 20.71 4.54 -4.05
CA PHE A 26 20.23 5.87 -3.68
C PHE A 26 21.16 6.54 -2.66
N VAL A 27 21.60 5.79 -1.64
CA VAL A 27 22.58 6.27 -0.65
C VAL A 27 23.88 6.68 -1.34
N ARG A 28 24.39 5.84 -2.24
CA ARG A 28 25.61 6.12 -3.02
C ARG A 28 25.43 7.34 -3.94
N THR A 29 24.27 7.47 -4.58
CA THR A 29 23.93 8.62 -5.42
C THR A 29 23.92 9.91 -4.60
N LYS A 30 23.27 9.91 -3.44
CA LYS A 30 23.26 11.07 -2.51
C LYS A 30 24.67 11.49 -2.09
N GLN A 31 25.55 10.53 -1.81
CA GLN A 31 26.96 10.81 -1.50
C GLN A 31 27.71 11.45 -2.66
N VAL A 32 27.52 10.94 -3.88
CA VAL A 32 28.14 11.51 -5.10
C VAL A 32 27.63 12.92 -5.36
N LEU A 33 26.32 13.15 -5.24
CA LEU A 33 25.72 14.48 -5.42
C LEU A 33 26.28 15.49 -4.42
N LYS A 34 26.35 15.13 -3.12
CA LYS A 34 26.98 15.97 -2.08
C LYS A 34 28.45 16.25 -2.37
N ALA A 35 29.23 15.23 -2.73
CA ALA A 35 30.66 15.40 -3.03
C ALA A 35 30.92 16.30 -4.26
N LYS A 36 29.94 16.42 -5.16
CA LYS A 36 30.00 17.27 -6.35
C LYS A 36 29.30 18.62 -6.16
N GLY A 37 28.73 18.91 -4.99
CA GLY A 37 27.94 20.13 -4.75
C GLY A 37 26.63 20.20 -5.54
N LEU A 38 26.08 19.05 -5.94
CA LEU A 38 24.85 18.90 -6.71
C LEU A 38 23.65 18.47 -5.83
N ASP A 39 23.80 18.44 -4.51
CA ASP A 39 22.77 17.99 -3.58
C ASP A 39 21.58 18.95 -3.44
N LYS A 40 21.69 20.18 -3.98
CA LYS A 40 20.63 21.20 -3.97
C LYS A 40 19.89 21.33 -5.30
N ILE A 41 20.19 20.47 -6.27
CA ILE A 41 19.48 20.47 -7.55
C ILE A 41 18.03 20.06 -7.31
N ARG A 42 17.11 20.98 -7.58
CA ARG A 42 15.66 20.75 -7.54
C ARG A 42 15.22 19.98 -8.78
N VAL A 43 14.38 18.97 -8.57
CA VAL A 43 13.79 18.15 -9.62
C VAL A 43 12.30 17.93 -9.34
N VAL A 44 11.57 17.55 -10.38
CA VAL A 44 10.22 16.97 -10.27
C VAL A 44 10.35 15.49 -10.63
N ALA A 45 10.02 14.61 -9.69
CA ALA A 45 10.02 13.16 -9.89
C ALA A 45 8.58 12.67 -10.03
N GLU A 46 8.19 12.26 -11.23
CA GLU A 46 6.85 11.74 -11.52
C GLU A 46 6.78 10.22 -11.33
N THR A 47 5.73 9.77 -10.66
CA THR A 47 5.41 8.35 -10.50
C THR A 47 4.32 7.95 -11.49
N THR A 48 4.70 7.11 -12.46
CA THR A 48 3.83 6.59 -13.52
C THR A 48 3.86 5.07 -13.51
N THR A 49 2.88 4.43 -14.16
CA THR A 49 2.91 2.98 -14.39
C THR A 49 3.13 2.67 -15.87
N GLY A 50 3.92 1.65 -16.17
CA GLY A 50 4.06 1.15 -17.54
C GLY A 50 2.85 0.35 -18.02
N ALA A 51 2.26 -0.46 -17.14
CA ALA A 51 1.10 -1.28 -17.41
C ALA A 51 0.39 -1.68 -16.11
N ILE A 52 -0.91 -1.94 -16.17
CA ILE A 52 -1.64 -2.53 -15.04
C ILE A 52 -1.53 -4.07 -15.11
N PRO A 53 -1.22 -4.76 -13.99
CA PRO A 53 -1.18 -6.22 -13.95
C PRO A 53 -2.46 -6.86 -14.49
N GLY A 54 -2.31 -7.95 -15.27
CA GLY A 54 -3.43 -8.63 -15.91
C GLY A 54 -3.93 -8.00 -17.21
N GLY A 55 -3.20 -7.01 -17.75
CA GLY A 55 -3.57 -6.33 -18.99
C GLY A 55 -4.79 -5.42 -18.84
N TYR A 56 -5.06 -4.95 -17.62
CA TYR A 56 -6.23 -4.11 -17.35
C TYR A 56 -6.03 -2.68 -17.89
N PRO A 57 -7.11 -2.03 -18.34
CA PRO A 57 -7.00 -0.67 -18.88
C PRO A 57 -6.81 0.41 -17.82
N TRP A 58 -7.22 0.18 -16.57
CA TRP A 58 -7.18 1.17 -15.48
C TRP A 58 -6.74 0.56 -14.16
N GLY A 59 -6.29 1.38 -13.22
CA GLY A 59 -5.98 1.01 -11.83
C GLY A 59 -6.80 1.84 -10.84
N VAL A 60 -6.81 1.44 -9.57
CA VAL A 60 -7.28 2.26 -8.44
C VAL A 60 -6.07 2.64 -7.61
N LEU A 61 -5.84 3.94 -7.46
CA LEU A 61 -4.73 4.46 -6.68
C LEU A 61 -5.01 4.27 -5.18
N CYS A 62 -4.08 3.68 -4.45
CA CYS A 62 -4.18 3.46 -3.02
C CYS A 62 -2.79 3.47 -2.37
N GLY A 63 -2.70 3.96 -1.13
CA GLY A 63 -1.46 4.14 -0.38
C GLY A 63 -0.97 5.59 -0.33
N VAL A 64 -1.73 6.55 -0.85
CA VAL A 64 -1.36 7.97 -0.92
C VAL A 64 -1.22 8.56 0.49
N ASN A 65 -2.10 8.18 1.41
CA ASN A 65 -2.06 8.64 2.79
C ASN A 65 -0.78 8.18 3.52
N ASP A 66 -0.29 6.97 3.24
CA ASP A 66 0.97 6.48 3.81
C ASP A 66 2.18 7.16 3.19
N VAL A 67 2.11 7.50 1.88
CA VAL A 67 3.15 8.32 1.25
C VAL A 67 3.20 9.72 1.87
N ALA A 68 2.06 10.37 2.12
CA ALA A 68 2.04 11.66 2.80
C ALA A 68 2.74 11.61 4.17
N ARG A 69 2.46 10.57 4.99
CA ARG A 69 3.16 10.33 6.27
C ARG A 69 4.65 10.06 6.09
N LEU A 70 5.03 9.32 5.04
CA LEU A 70 6.43 9.05 4.70
C LEU A 70 7.20 10.34 4.37
N PHE A 71 6.55 11.34 3.79
CA PHE A 71 7.18 12.61 3.39
C PHE A 71 7.00 13.76 4.37
N GLU A 72 6.20 13.59 5.44
CA GLU A 72 6.08 14.58 6.52
C GLU A 72 7.46 15.04 7.03
N ASP A 73 7.64 16.33 7.32
CA ASP A 73 8.93 16.92 7.75
C ASP A 73 10.10 16.79 6.75
N THR A 74 9.85 16.32 5.53
CA THR A 74 10.84 16.32 4.43
C THR A 74 10.70 17.62 3.65
N PRO A 75 11.79 18.34 3.29
CA PRO A 75 11.71 19.65 2.63
C PRO A 75 11.39 19.53 1.13
N VAL A 76 10.25 18.93 0.82
CA VAL A 76 9.74 18.68 -0.53
C VAL A 76 8.23 18.91 -0.57
N ASP A 77 7.73 19.22 -1.76
CA ASP A 77 6.30 19.25 -2.03
C ASP A 77 5.87 17.91 -2.65
N VAL A 78 4.76 17.34 -2.17
CA VAL A 78 4.20 16.08 -2.69
C VAL A 78 2.80 16.34 -3.21
N TYR A 79 2.59 15.99 -4.47
CA TYR A 79 1.33 16.15 -5.16
C TYR A 79 0.83 14.78 -5.62
N SER A 80 -0.47 14.53 -5.52
CA SER A 80 -1.04 13.25 -5.94
C SER A 80 -2.49 13.41 -6.36
N MET A 81 -2.97 12.48 -7.19
CA MET A 81 -4.40 12.27 -7.32
C MET A 81 -5.00 11.87 -5.95
N PRO A 82 -6.28 12.15 -5.68
CA PRO A 82 -6.93 11.66 -4.49
C PRO A 82 -6.83 10.13 -4.34
N GLU A 83 -6.74 9.64 -3.09
CA GLU A 83 -6.80 8.20 -2.83
C GLU A 83 -8.14 7.62 -3.27
N GLY A 84 -8.11 6.46 -3.95
CA GLY A 84 -9.28 5.85 -4.57
C GLY A 84 -9.55 6.31 -6.00
N SER A 85 -8.80 7.29 -6.53
CA SER A 85 -8.92 7.70 -7.93
C SER A 85 -8.65 6.52 -8.89
N VAL A 86 -9.47 6.46 -9.93
CA VAL A 86 -9.21 5.58 -11.08
C VAL A 86 -8.20 6.27 -11.99
N PHE A 87 -7.13 5.58 -12.36
CA PHE A 87 -6.07 6.11 -13.22
C PHE A 87 -5.78 5.16 -14.38
N PHE A 88 -5.18 5.69 -15.45
CA PHE A 88 -4.80 4.91 -16.63
C PHE A 88 -3.27 4.90 -16.78
N PRO A 89 -2.64 3.89 -17.42
CA PRO A 89 -1.21 3.93 -17.69
C PRO A 89 -0.79 5.09 -18.59
N SER A 90 -1.69 5.52 -19.48
CA SER A 90 -1.45 6.61 -20.41
C SER A 90 -2.76 7.31 -20.76
N ASP A 91 -2.67 8.58 -21.11
CA ASP A 91 -3.79 9.39 -21.59
C ASP A 91 -4.22 9.01 -23.01
N ILE A 92 -5.20 9.74 -23.54
CA ILE A 92 -5.72 9.55 -24.91
C ILE A 92 -4.70 9.82 -26.02
N HIS A 93 -3.57 10.46 -25.70
CA HIS A 93 -2.46 10.74 -26.60
C HIS A 93 -1.29 9.75 -26.43
N GLY A 94 -1.41 8.78 -25.53
CA GLY A 94 -0.36 7.80 -25.22
C GLY A 94 0.75 8.34 -24.31
N VAL A 95 0.53 9.47 -23.65
CA VAL A 95 1.46 10.05 -22.66
C VAL A 95 1.21 9.40 -21.30
N ARG A 96 2.27 9.00 -20.59
CA ARG A 96 2.13 8.38 -19.26
C ARG A 96 1.45 9.32 -18.28
N GLU A 97 0.46 8.82 -17.55
CA GLU A 97 -0.28 9.61 -16.57
C GLU A 97 0.39 9.49 -15.18
N PRO A 98 0.85 10.61 -14.58
CA PRO A 98 1.43 10.59 -13.26
C PRO A 98 0.35 10.53 -12.19
N VAL A 99 0.45 9.54 -11.29
CA VAL A 99 -0.47 9.40 -10.14
C VAL A 99 -0.01 10.19 -8.91
N LEU A 100 1.29 10.49 -8.86
CA LEU A 100 1.97 11.20 -7.78
C LEU A 100 3.25 11.84 -8.33
N TYR A 101 3.62 13.02 -7.83
CA TYR A 101 4.93 13.61 -8.08
C TYR A 101 5.49 14.31 -6.85
N VAL A 102 6.82 14.29 -6.73
CA VAL A 102 7.57 14.94 -5.65
C VAL A 102 8.45 16.04 -6.24
N GLU A 103 8.36 17.24 -5.70
CA GLU A 103 9.20 18.38 -6.08
C GLU A 103 10.13 18.77 -4.93
N GLY A 104 11.43 18.85 -5.20
CA GLY A 104 12.40 19.33 -4.23
C GLY A 104 13.83 18.98 -4.61
N ALA A 105 14.78 19.22 -3.71
CA ALA A 105 16.16 18.84 -3.96
C ALA A 105 16.28 17.30 -3.96
N TYR A 106 16.80 16.71 -5.04
CA TYR A 106 16.78 15.26 -5.20
C TYR A 106 17.47 14.50 -4.05
N ALA A 107 18.55 15.08 -3.49
CA ALA A 107 19.27 14.50 -2.36
C ALA A 107 18.44 14.45 -1.06
N ASP A 108 17.39 15.26 -0.93
CA ASP A 108 16.54 15.29 0.25
C ASP A 108 15.52 14.14 0.26
N PHE A 109 15.14 13.59 -0.90
CA PHE A 109 14.13 12.53 -0.97
C PHE A 109 14.52 11.24 -1.71
N CYS A 110 15.65 11.18 -2.42
CA CYS A 110 16.02 10.00 -3.21
C CYS A 110 16.02 8.68 -2.42
N GLU A 111 16.38 8.69 -1.14
CA GLU A 111 16.38 7.50 -0.28
C GLU A 111 14.95 7.03 0.09
N LEU A 112 13.94 7.87 -0.11
CA LEU A 112 12.52 7.54 0.14
C LEU A 112 11.81 6.95 -1.08
N GLU A 113 12.48 6.80 -2.23
CA GLU A 113 11.87 6.29 -3.46
C GLU A 113 11.40 4.83 -3.31
N THR A 114 12.29 3.92 -2.87
CA THR A 114 11.94 2.51 -2.62
C THR A 114 10.74 2.35 -1.66
N PRO A 115 10.72 2.98 -0.46
CA PRO A 115 9.55 2.85 0.42
C PRO A 115 8.30 3.53 -0.14
N MET A 116 8.40 4.69 -0.81
CA MET A 116 7.26 5.35 -1.45
C MET A 116 6.59 4.41 -2.46
N LEU A 117 7.37 3.83 -3.39
CA LEU A 117 6.86 2.88 -4.38
C LEU A 117 6.25 1.65 -3.70
N GLY A 118 6.89 1.11 -2.66
CA GLY A 118 6.37 -0.03 -1.91
C GLY A 118 4.96 0.22 -1.32
N LEU A 119 4.71 1.42 -0.78
CA LEU A 119 3.43 1.80 -0.18
C LEU A 119 2.30 1.86 -1.22
N ILE A 120 2.56 2.40 -2.41
CA ILE A 120 1.52 2.58 -3.44
C ILE A 120 1.35 1.38 -4.35
N CYS A 121 2.43 0.66 -4.69
CA CYS A 121 2.36 -0.40 -5.69
C CYS A 121 1.48 -1.57 -5.23
N GLN A 122 1.72 -2.07 -4.01
CA GLN A 122 0.95 -3.20 -3.48
C GLN A 122 -0.50 -2.79 -3.18
N SER A 123 -0.69 -1.67 -2.50
CA SER A 123 -1.99 -1.15 -2.12
C SER A 123 -2.87 -0.88 -3.35
N SER A 124 -2.33 -0.21 -4.37
CA SER A 124 -3.05 0.04 -5.62
C SER A 124 -3.39 -1.26 -6.35
N GLY A 125 -2.50 -2.26 -6.34
CA GLY A 125 -2.77 -3.58 -6.94
C GLY A 125 -3.95 -4.29 -6.25
N VAL A 126 -4.02 -4.24 -4.92
CA VAL A 126 -5.11 -4.84 -4.13
C VAL A 126 -6.42 -4.09 -4.37
N ALA A 127 -6.42 -2.76 -4.29
CA ALA A 127 -7.59 -1.93 -4.55
C ALA A 127 -8.12 -2.14 -5.97
N THR A 128 -7.21 -2.17 -6.95
CA THR A 128 -7.51 -2.48 -8.35
C THR A 128 -8.22 -3.82 -8.46
N ARG A 129 -7.69 -4.88 -7.83
CA ARG A 129 -8.31 -6.22 -7.89
C ARG A 129 -9.67 -6.24 -7.20
N ALA A 130 -9.80 -5.62 -6.03
CA ALA A 130 -11.06 -5.51 -5.32
C ALA A 130 -12.14 -4.80 -6.16
N ALA A 131 -11.78 -3.74 -6.89
CA ALA A 131 -12.70 -3.03 -7.78
C ALA A 131 -13.27 -3.93 -8.90
N ARG A 132 -12.47 -4.88 -9.41
CA ARG A 132 -12.97 -5.86 -10.38
C ARG A 132 -13.96 -6.83 -9.74
N VAL A 133 -13.68 -7.25 -8.50
CA VAL A 133 -14.61 -8.11 -7.75
C VAL A 133 -15.92 -7.37 -7.49
N ARG A 134 -15.86 -6.09 -7.10
CA ARG A 134 -17.05 -5.23 -6.94
C ARG A 134 -17.87 -5.15 -8.22
N LEU A 135 -17.23 -4.88 -9.36
CA LEU A 135 -17.91 -4.83 -10.66
C LEU A 135 -18.57 -6.17 -11.02
N ALA A 136 -17.87 -7.29 -10.80
CA ALA A 136 -18.42 -8.63 -11.06
C ALA A 136 -19.58 -9.00 -10.12
N ALA A 137 -19.58 -8.48 -8.88
CA ALA A 137 -20.55 -8.83 -7.86
C ALA A 137 -21.83 -7.96 -7.87
N GLY A 138 -21.84 -6.82 -8.57
CA GLY A 138 -23.02 -5.95 -8.71
C GLY A 138 -23.36 -5.24 -7.40
N GLU A 139 -24.45 -5.60 -6.74
CA GLU A 139 -24.84 -5.07 -5.41
C GLU A 139 -24.71 -6.10 -4.27
N LYS A 140 -24.14 -7.28 -4.55
CA LYS A 140 -23.93 -8.31 -3.52
C LYS A 140 -22.91 -7.83 -2.48
N THR A 141 -23.09 -8.26 -1.24
CA THR A 141 -22.13 -8.03 -0.16
C THR A 141 -20.81 -8.77 -0.42
N LEU A 142 -19.70 -8.05 -0.29
CA LEU A 142 -18.34 -8.53 -0.47
C LEU A 142 -17.52 -8.29 0.79
N ILE A 143 -16.84 -9.33 1.28
CA ILE A 143 -16.03 -9.25 2.50
C ILE A 143 -14.60 -9.72 2.23
N ALA A 144 -13.60 -8.94 2.65
CA ALA A 144 -12.19 -9.27 2.49
C ALA A 144 -11.70 -10.29 3.54
N PHE A 145 -11.43 -11.53 3.10
CA PHE A 145 -10.89 -12.64 3.92
C PHE A 145 -9.41 -12.98 3.58
N GLY A 146 -8.71 -12.08 2.89
CA GLY A 146 -7.40 -12.32 2.30
C GLY A 146 -6.21 -12.27 3.26
N ALA A 147 -6.32 -11.57 4.39
CA ALA A 147 -5.21 -11.25 5.29
C ALA A 147 -4.31 -12.44 5.65
N ARG A 148 -4.88 -13.63 5.88
CA ARG A 148 -4.14 -14.85 6.25
C ARG A 148 -3.18 -15.41 5.18
N ARG A 149 -3.19 -14.86 3.96
CA ARG A 149 -2.30 -15.29 2.85
C ARG A 149 -1.08 -14.39 2.69
N MET A 150 -1.01 -13.32 3.47
CA MET A 150 0.06 -12.33 3.39
C MET A 150 0.74 -12.20 4.74
N HIS A 151 1.87 -11.50 4.76
CA HIS A 151 2.59 -11.23 6.00
C HIS A 151 1.68 -10.45 6.98
N PRO A 152 1.56 -10.85 8.26
CA PRO A 152 0.58 -10.26 9.18
C PRO A 152 0.81 -8.75 9.41
N ALA A 153 2.05 -8.28 9.30
CA ALA A 153 2.39 -6.86 9.48
C ALA A 153 1.68 -5.91 8.52
N ILE A 154 1.26 -6.40 7.35
CA ILE A 154 0.61 -5.57 6.32
C ILE A 154 -0.90 -5.84 6.23
N SER A 155 -1.48 -6.68 7.11
CA SER A 155 -2.91 -7.00 7.04
C SER A 155 -3.82 -5.77 7.06
N PRO A 156 -3.56 -4.71 7.86
CA PRO A 156 -4.45 -3.55 7.89
C PRO A 156 -4.39 -2.77 6.58
N THR A 157 -3.21 -2.61 5.98
CA THR A 157 -3.01 -1.95 4.68
C THR A 157 -3.76 -2.70 3.58
N LEU A 158 -3.71 -4.04 3.58
CA LEU A 158 -4.42 -4.86 2.59
C LEU A 158 -5.93 -4.76 2.74
N ASP A 159 -6.44 -4.77 3.97
CA ASP A 159 -7.87 -4.64 4.25
C ASP A 159 -8.39 -3.23 3.91
N LEU A 160 -7.62 -2.19 4.22
CA LEU A 160 -7.92 -0.80 3.79
C LEU A 160 -7.96 -0.69 2.26
N ALA A 161 -6.96 -1.23 1.56
CA ALA A 161 -6.93 -1.21 0.10
C ALA A 161 -8.10 -2.00 -0.51
N ALA A 162 -8.45 -3.16 0.06
CA ALA A 162 -9.60 -3.95 -0.38
C ALA A 162 -10.92 -3.18 -0.17
N TYR A 163 -11.05 -2.48 0.96
CA TYR A 163 -12.20 -1.62 1.27
C TYR A 163 -12.31 -0.44 0.29
N ILE A 164 -11.23 0.31 0.06
CA ILE A 164 -11.17 1.39 -0.96
C ILE A 164 -11.53 0.87 -2.35
N GLY A 165 -11.09 -0.36 -2.67
CA GLY A 165 -11.46 -1.03 -3.92
C GLY A 165 -12.91 -1.53 -3.99
N GLY A 166 -13.73 -1.34 -2.96
CA GLY A 166 -15.16 -1.64 -3.01
C GLY A 166 -15.59 -2.96 -2.34
N MET A 167 -14.79 -3.51 -1.43
CA MET A 167 -15.30 -4.50 -0.47
C MET A 167 -16.18 -3.79 0.58
N ASP A 168 -17.29 -4.41 0.98
CA ASP A 168 -18.22 -3.84 1.96
C ASP A 168 -17.72 -3.98 3.40
N GLY A 169 -16.84 -4.95 3.68
CA GLY A 169 -16.27 -5.17 5.00
C GLY A 169 -15.04 -6.06 4.98
N VAL A 170 -14.43 -6.27 6.15
CA VAL A 170 -13.17 -7.01 6.30
C VAL A 170 -13.22 -7.97 7.49
N SER A 171 -12.36 -8.99 7.50
CA SER A 171 -12.32 -9.99 8.58
C SER A 171 -11.27 -9.75 9.65
N SER A 172 -10.19 -9.02 9.35
CA SER A 172 -9.15 -8.81 10.34
C SER A 172 -9.58 -7.74 11.35
N LEU A 173 -9.19 -7.93 12.61
CA LEU A 173 -9.55 -7.02 13.69
C LEU A 173 -8.96 -5.62 13.47
N LEU A 174 -7.65 -5.56 13.17
CA LEU A 174 -6.95 -4.29 12.96
C LEU A 174 -7.34 -3.62 11.63
N GLY A 175 -7.63 -4.41 10.59
CA GLY A 175 -8.18 -3.87 9.34
C GLY A 175 -9.54 -3.21 9.56
N ALA A 176 -10.42 -3.84 10.34
CA ALA A 176 -11.73 -3.29 10.67
C ALA A 176 -11.63 -1.99 11.48
N GLU A 177 -10.69 -1.92 12.43
CA GLU A 177 -10.37 -0.69 13.18
C GLU A 177 -9.91 0.43 12.24
N VAL A 178 -8.98 0.14 11.32
CA VAL A 178 -8.45 1.13 10.37
C VAL A 178 -9.53 1.69 9.44
N ILE A 179 -10.50 0.87 9.00
CA ILE A 179 -11.60 1.33 8.15
C ILE A 179 -12.79 1.90 8.94
N GLY A 180 -12.73 1.90 10.28
CA GLY A 180 -13.81 2.39 11.14
C GLY A 180 -15.08 1.54 11.10
N GLN A 181 -14.97 0.23 10.88
CA GLN A 181 -16.11 -0.70 10.82
C GLN A 181 -15.99 -1.86 11.81
N LYS A 182 -17.07 -2.64 11.96
CA LYS A 182 -17.04 -3.90 12.71
C LYS A 182 -16.45 -5.02 11.83
N PRO A 183 -15.56 -5.88 12.36
CA PRO A 183 -15.05 -7.01 11.61
C PRO A 183 -16.16 -8.02 11.32
N SER A 184 -16.13 -8.62 10.13
CA SER A 184 -17.06 -9.65 9.69
C SER A 184 -16.43 -11.04 9.76
N GLY A 185 -17.17 -12.01 10.28
CA GLY A 185 -16.70 -13.39 10.41
C GLY A 185 -17.86 -14.37 10.57
N THR A 186 -17.59 -15.64 10.27
CA THR A 186 -18.53 -16.74 10.47
C THR A 186 -17.94 -17.76 11.43
N MET A 187 -18.76 -18.71 11.86
CA MET A 187 -18.29 -19.85 12.64
C MET A 187 -17.17 -20.60 11.88
N PRO A 188 -15.98 -20.80 12.48
CA PRO A 188 -14.92 -21.59 11.87
C PRO A 188 -15.21 -23.10 12.01
N HIS A 189 -14.66 -23.90 11.09
CA HIS A 189 -14.78 -25.37 11.15
C HIS A 189 -14.27 -25.97 12.46
N SER A 190 -13.27 -25.34 13.10
CA SER A 190 -12.75 -25.79 14.39
C SER A 190 -13.80 -25.80 15.50
N LEU A 191 -14.81 -24.92 15.44
CA LEU A 191 -15.89 -24.93 16.45
C LEU A 191 -16.67 -26.24 16.36
N ILE A 192 -17.13 -26.61 15.16
CA ILE A 192 -17.87 -27.85 14.92
C ILE A 192 -17.03 -29.07 15.33
N ILE A 193 -15.74 -29.07 15.00
CA ILE A 193 -14.83 -30.19 15.35
C ILE A 193 -14.70 -30.34 16.87
N VAL A 194 -14.56 -29.24 17.60
CA VAL A 194 -14.44 -29.27 19.08
C VAL A 194 -15.73 -29.71 19.75
N PHE A 195 -16.89 -29.29 19.24
CA PHE A 195 -18.20 -29.72 19.75
C PHE A 195 -18.53 -31.18 19.40
N GLY A 196 -17.93 -31.74 18.34
CA GLY A 196 -18.13 -33.14 17.93
C GLY A 196 -19.37 -33.37 17.08
N ASP A 197 -20.26 -32.38 16.96
CA ASP A 197 -21.43 -32.41 16.09
C ASP A 197 -21.86 -30.99 15.69
N GLN A 198 -22.65 -30.86 14.63
CA GLN A 198 -23.07 -29.52 14.17
C GLN A 198 -24.17 -28.90 15.03
N LEU A 199 -25.09 -29.72 15.57
CA LEU A 199 -26.25 -29.25 16.31
C LEU A 199 -25.84 -28.49 17.58
N SER A 200 -24.83 -29.01 18.29
CA SER A 200 -24.28 -28.38 19.50
C SER A 200 -23.43 -27.15 19.20
N ALA A 201 -22.92 -26.99 17.98
CA ALA A 201 -22.03 -25.89 17.60
C ALA A 201 -22.78 -24.62 17.17
N TRP A 202 -23.98 -24.75 16.59
CA TRP A 202 -24.74 -23.61 16.04
C TRP A 202 -26.09 -23.33 16.73
N LYS A 203 -26.46 -24.11 17.74
CA LYS A 203 -27.58 -23.81 18.64
C LYS A 203 -27.08 -23.03 19.85
#